data_AF-A0A8D9EEY1-F1
#
_entry.id   AF-A0A8D9EEY1-F1
#
_cell.length_a   1.000
_cell.length_b   1.000
_cell.length_c   1.000
_cell.angle_alpha   90.00
_cell.angle_beta   90.00
_cell.angle_gamma   90.00
#
_symmetry.space_group_name_H-M   'P 1'
#
loop_
_entity.id
_entity.type
_entity.pdbx_description
1 polymer ?
#
loop_
_entity_poly.entity_id
_entity_poly.type
_entity_poly.pdbx_seq_one_letter_code
_entity_poly.pdbx_strand_id
1 'polypeptide(L)'
;RPGVSAIAGSLAVELFVSLLQHSKRASVSSDDSCCLGAIPHSIRGFLSQYQTILPSTPAFHQCTACSPKIVSEYESTNRDSFLAEVFRNCKHLEDVTGLTQLYRETEEAEQDVWDFEPQDDDDED
;
A
#
# COMPACT_ATOMS: atom_id res chain seq x y z
N ARG A 1 1.36 -7.23 22.75
CA ARG A 1 0.00 -7.08 23.32
C ARG A 1 -0.85 -8.28 22.87
N PRO A 2 -1.07 -9.30 23.71
CA PRO A 2 -1.65 -10.58 23.29
C PRO A 2 -3.01 -10.47 22.58
N GLY A 3 -3.88 -9.55 23.02
CA GLY A 3 -5.23 -9.38 22.47
C GLY A 3 -5.31 -8.87 21.02
N VAL A 4 -4.20 -8.41 20.41
CA VAL A 4 -4.21 -7.92 19.03
C VAL A 4 -4.61 -9.02 18.05
N SER A 5 -4.08 -10.23 18.25
CA SER A 5 -4.33 -11.37 17.36
C SER A 5 -5.82 -11.76 17.33
N ALA A 6 -6.45 -11.82 18.51
CA ALA A 6 -7.87 -12.16 18.63
C ALA A 6 -8.77 -11.13 17.95
N ILE A 7 -8.49 -9.84 18.16
CA ILE A 7 -9.26 -8.74 17.54
C ILE A 7 -9.08 -8.73 16.03
N ALA A 8 -7.85 -8.86 15.53
CA ALA A 8 -7.59 -8.90 14.10
C ALA A 8 -8.27 -10.12 13.46
N GLY A 9 -8.18 -11.29 14.10
CA GLY A 9 -8.82 -12.52 13.63
C GLY A 9 -10.34 -12.41 13.56
N SER A 10 -10.99 -11.88 14.60
CA SER A 10 -12.45 -11.69 14.59
C SER A 10 -12.89 -10.71 13.51
N LEU A 11 -12.19 -9.58 13.36
CA LEU A 11 -12.50 -8.59 12.33
C LEU A 11 -12.31 -9.15 10.92
N ALA A 12 -11.28 -9.96 10.69
CA ALA A 12 -11.05 -10.61 9.39
C ALA A 12 -12.19 -11.58 9.03
N VAL A 13 -12.69 -12.36 9.99
CA VAL A 13 -13.83 -13.27 9.78
C VAL A 13 -15.11 -12.49 9.50
N GLU A 14 -15.42 -11.46 10.28
CA GLU A 14 -16.61 -10.62 10.07
C GLU A 14 -16.58 -9.92 8.70
N LEU A 15 -15.43 -9.38 8.31
CA LEU A 15 -15.24 -8.76 6.99
C LEU A 15 -15.42 -9.79 5.87
N PHE A 16 -14.87 -10.99 6.03
CA PHE A 16 -14.98 -12.06 5.05
C PHE A 16 -16.44 -12.50 4.84
N VAL A 17 -17.18 -12.74 5.92
CA VAL A 17 -18.60 -13.13 5.82
C VAL A 17 -19.42 -11.99 5.22
N SER A 18 -19.17 -10.74 5.60
CA SER A 18 -19.83 -9.56 5.01
C SER A 18 -19.60 -9.46 3.49
N LEU A 19 -18.37 -9.71 3.04
CA LEU A 19 -18.03 -9.71 1.62
C LEU A 19 -18.73 -10.83 0.85
N LEU A 20 -18.90 -12.02 1.46
CA LEU A 20 -19.63 -13.14 0.85
C LEU A 20 -21.13 -12.87 0.71
N GLN A 21 -21.73 -12.10 1.63
CA GLN A 21 -23.15 -11.75 1.59
C GLN A 21 -23.46 -10.65 0.55
N HIS A 22 -22.46 -9.85 0.16
CA HIS A 22 -22.65 -8.79 -0.82
C HIS A 22 -22.73 -9.34 -2.25
N SER A 23 -23.68 -8.83 -3.06
CA SER A 23 -23.90 -9.31 -4.44
C SER A 23 -22.67 -9.12 -5.34
N LYS A 24 -21.91 -8.04 -5.15
CA LYS A 24 -20.69 -7.75 -5.93
C LYS A 24 -19.46 -8.53 -5.46
N ARG A 25 -19.50 -9.18 -4.29
CA ARG A 25 -18.36 -9.91 -3.69
C ARG A 25 -17.04 -9.12 -3.77
N ALA A 26 -16.07 -9.61 -4.53
CA ALA A 26 -14.74 -9.00 -4.70
C ALA A 26 -14.76 -7.62 -5.40
N SER A 27 -15.85 -7.25 -6.06
CA SER A 27 -16.01 -5.96 -6.74
C SER A 27 -16.81 -4.93 -5.90
N VAL A 28 -16.82 -5.12 -4.58
CA VAL A 28 -17.46 -4.22 -3.62
C VAL A 28 -16.65 -2.94 -3.45
N SER A 29 -17.32 -1.79 -3.36
CA SER A 29 -16.70 -0.52 -2.98
C SER A 29 -16.61 -0.39 -1.46
N SER A 30 -15.68 0.40 -0.93
CA SER A 30 -15.60 0.68 0.51
C SER A 30 -16.83 1.40 1.07
N ASP A 31 -17.64 2.02 0.20
CA ASP A 31 -18.88 2.70 0.57
C ASP A 31 -20.11 1.78 0.50
N ASP A 32 -19.94 0.55 -0.02
CA ASP A 32 -21.02 -0.43 -0.06
C ASP A 32 -21.24 -1.06 1.33
N SER A 33 -22.45 -1.58 1.53
CA SER A 33 -22.83 -2.31 2.74
C SER A 33 -23.68 -3.52 2.39
N CYS A 34 -23.71 -4.50 3.28
CA CYS A 34 -24.57 -5.67 3.18
C CYS A 34 -25.48 -5.79 4.42
N CYS A 35 -26.22 -6.89 4.51
CA CYS A 35 -27.07 -7.18 5.67
C CYS A 35 -26.31 -7.25 7.01
N LEU A 36 -24.99 -7.45 6.99
CA LEU A 36 -24.12 -7.48 8.17
C LEU A 36 -23.44 -6.14 8.46
N GLY A 37 -23.65 -5.11 7.63
CA GLY A 37 -23.10 -3.77 7.82
C GLY A 37 -22.08 -3.37 6.75
N ALA A 38 -21.17 -2.47 7.12
CA ALA A 38 -20.19 -1.86 6.22
C ALA A 38 -19.09 -2.86 5.78
N ILE A 39 -18.57 -2.68 4.57
CA ILE A 39 -17.51 -3.52 4.00
C ILE A 39 -16.28 -2.65 3.70
N PRO A 40 -15.46 -2.34 4.73
CA PRO A 40 -14.31 -1.48 4.56
C PRO A 40 -13.20 -2.13 3.73
N HIS A 41 -12.46 -1.31 2.98
CA HIS A 41 -11.27 -1.74 2.22
C HIS A 41 -10.13 -2.20 3.14
N SER A 42 -9.91 -1.52 4.27
CA SER A 42 -8.91 -1.87 5.28
C SER A 42 -9.38 -1.49 6.67
N ILE A 43 -8.94 -2.23 7.69
CA ILE A 43 -9.23 -1.95 9.10
C ILE A 43 -7.89 -1.81 9.83
N ARG A 44 -7.63 -0.64 10.42
CA ARG A 44 -6.42 -0.40 11.25
C ARG A 44 -6.83 -0.09 12.68
N GLY A 45 -6.43 -0.97 13.60
CA GLY A 45 -6.74 -0.87 15.02
C GLY A 45 -5.54 -0.43 15.86
N PHE A 46 -5.74 0.59 16.71
CA PHE A 46 -4.75 1.14 17.63
C PHE A 46 -5.20 0.91 19.06
N LEU A 47 -4.67 -0.14 19.69
CA LEU A 47 -5.08 -0.48 21.05
C LEU A 47 -4.63 0.56 22.10
N SER A 48 -3.63 1.40 21.84
CA SER A 48 -3.15 2.40 22.82
C SER A 48 -4.18 3.51 23.02
N GLN A 49 -4.89 3.84 21.94
CA GLN A 49 -5.92 4.88 21.88
C GLN A 49 -7.33 4.28 21.83
N TYR A 50 -7.45 2.94 21.79
CA TYR A 50 -8.71 2.22 21.57
C TYR A 50 -9.48 2.72 20.34
N GLN A 51 -8.74 3.04 19.27
CA GLN A 51 -9.29 3.60 18.05
C GLN A 51 -9.20 2.60 16.91
N THR A 52 -10.21 2.60 16.04
CA THR A 52 -10.18 1.91 14.74
C THR A 52 -10.45 2.92 13.64
N ILE A 53 -9.70 2.83 12.54
CA ILE A 53 -9.91 3.62 11.33
C ILE A 53 -10.09 2.71 10.12
N LEU A 54 -10.86 3.17 9.13
CA LEU A 54 -11.27 2.39 7.96
C LEU A 54 -10.77 3.03 6.65
N PRO A 55 -9.46 3.03 6.38
CA PRO A 55 -8.92 3.70 5.20
C PRO A 55 -9.23 2.92 3.91
N SER A 56 -9.51 3.68 2.85
CA SER A 56 -9.61 3.19 1.49
C SER A 56 -8.48 3.78 0.66
N THR A 57 -7.76 2.94 -0.11
CA THR A 57 -6.63 3.39 -0.91
C THR A 57 -6.76 2.85 -2.33
N PRO A 58 -6.69 3.70 -3.37
CA PRO A 58 -6.74 3.24 -4.74
C PRO A 58 -5.52 2.39 -5.10
N ALA A 59 -5.65 1.55 -6.12
CA ALA A 59 -4.53 0.78 -6.66
C ALA A 59 -3.45 1.73 -7.21
N PHE A 60 -2.21 1.53 -6.77
CA PHE A 60 -1.09 2.36 -7.17
C PHE A 60 -0.41 1.78 -8.42
N HIS A 61 -0.21 2.62 -9.44
CA HIS A 61 0.31 2.18 -10.74
C HIS A 61 1.74 1.61 -10.68
N GLN A 62 2.56 2.04 -9.71
CA GLN A 62 3.94 1.54 -9.53
C GLN A 62 4.05 0.55 -8.34
N CYS A 63 2.94 -0.04 -7.89
CA CYS A 63 2.95 -1.05 -6.83
C CYS A 63 3.79 -2.28 -7.20
N THR A 64 4.72 -2.69 -6.33
CA THR A 64 5.58 -3.88 -6.51
C THR A 64 4.85 -5.22 -6.48
N ALA A 65 3.55 -5.22 -6.12
CA ALA A 65 2.73 -6.42 -6.06
C ALA A 65 1.62 -6.47 -7.12
N CYS A 66 0.84 -5.39 -7.27
CA CYS A 66 -0.37 -5.39 -8.10
C CYS A 66 -0.34 -4.47 -9.32
N SER A 67 0.80 -3.83 -9.62
CA SER A 67 0.90 -3.01 -10.83
C SER A 67 0.71 -3.86 -12.09
N PRO A 68 0.17 -3.27 -13.18
CA PRO A 68 -0.03 -4.00 -14.44
C PRO A 68 1.24 -4.65 -14.98
N LYS A 69 2.40 -3.98 -14.80
CA LYS A 69 3.71 -4.51 -15.21
C LYS A 69 4.07 -5.80 -14.48
N ILE A 70 3.89 -5.82 -13.16
CA ILE A 70 4.20 -7.00 -12.33
C ILE A 70 3.24 -8.15 -12.65
N VAL A 71 1.95 -7.85 -12.81
CA VAL A 71 0.96 -8.85 -13.22
C VAL A 71 1.30 -9.44 -14.60
N SER A 72 1.68 -8.60 -15.57
CA SER A 72 2.06 -9.07 -16.91
C SER A 72 3.33 -9.93 -16.91
N GLU A 73 4.34 -9.59 -16.11
CA GLU A 73 5.56 -10.40 -15.98
C GLU A 73 5.27 -11.75 -15.30
N TYR A 74 4.41 -11.73 -14.28
CA TYR A 74 3.99 -12.94 -13.57
C TYR A 74 3.16 -13.88 -14.44
N GLU A 75 2.29 -13.35 -15.30
CA GLU A 75 1.47 -14.13 -16.24
C GLU A 75 2.23 -14.56 -17.51
N SER A 76 3.44 -14.01 -17.74
CA SER A 76 4.27 -14.35 -18.89
C SER A 76 4.81 -15.79 -18.82
N THR A 77 5.20 -16.34 -19.98
CA THR A 77 5.88 -17.64 -20.07
C THR A 77 7.20 -17.68 -19.27
N ASN A 78 7.79 -16.51 -18.97
CA ASN A 78 9.08 -16.38 -18.26
C ASN A 78 8.94 -16.23 -16.74
N ARG A 79 7.75 -16.48 -16.17
CA ARG A 79 7.45 -16.35 -14.73
C ARG A 79 8.54 -16.91 -13.82
N ASP A 80 9.04 -18.11 -14.09
CA ASP A 80 9.99 -18.78 -13.20
C ASP A 80 11.36 -18.06 -13.17
N SER A 81 11.77 -17.51 -14.32
CA SER A 81 12.99 -16.67 -14.39
C SER A 81 12.79 -15.34 -13.67
N PHE A 82 11.62 -14.72 -13.83
CA PHE A 82 11.26 -13.50 -13.13
C PHE A 82 11.28 -13.70 -11.61
N LEU A 83 10.60 -14.73 -11.10
CA LEU A 83 10.59 -15.05 -9.67
C LEU A 83 11.99 -15.34 -9.13
N ALA A 84 12.81 -16.08 -9.88
CA ALA A 84 14.19 -16.34 -9.49
C ALA A 84 15.03 -15.07 -9.39
N GLU A 85 14.80 -14.08 -10.25
CA GLU A 85 15.44 -12.77 -10.17
C GLU A 85 14.95 -11.96 -8.97
N VAL A 86 13.63 -11.92 -8.73
CA VAL A 86 13.03 -11.26 -7.56
C VAL A 86 13.59 -11.81 -6.25
N PHE A 87 13.75 -13.13 -6.14
CA PHE A 87 14.31 -13.75 -4.93
C PHE A 87 15.81 -13.49 -4.76
N ARG A 88 16.54 -13.22 -5.85
CA ARG A 88 17.97 -12.88 -5.81
C ARG A 88 18.20 -11.39 -5.52
N ASN A 89 17.34 -10.52 -6.03
CA ASN A 89 17.51 -9.08 -5.96
C ASN A 89 16.21 -8.39 -5.51
N CYS A 90 16.22 -7.85 -4.29
CA CYS A 90 15.10 -7.10 -3.74
C CYS A 90 14.74 -5.84 -4.56
N LYS A 91 15.71 -5.22 -5.25
CA LYS A 91 15.48 -4.01 -6.06
C LYS A 91 14.81 -4.27 -7.40
N HIS A 92 14.82 -5.52 -7.88
CA HIS A 92 14.28 -5.85 -9.19
C HIS A 92 12.81 -5.43 -9.35
N LEU A 93 12.00 -5.60 -8.30
CA LEU A 93 10.61 -5.17 -8.31
C LEU A 93 10.46 -3.65 -8.43
N GLU A 94 11.32 -2.88 -7.77
CA GLU A 94 11.31 -1.41 -7.82
C GLU A 94 11.72 -0.90 -9.20
N ASP A 95 12.72 -1.53 -9.82
CA ASP A 95 13.19 -1.19 -11.16
C ASP A 95 12.11 -1.46 -12.22
N VAL A 96 11.43 -2.62 -12.13
CA VAL A 96 10.35 -2.99 -13.05
C VAL A 96 9.17 -2.01 -12.93
N THR A 97 8.79 -1.66 -11.71
CA THR A 97 7.66 -0.74 -11.50
C THR A 97 7.99 0.71 -11.77
N GLY A 98 9.28 1.08 -11.78
CA GLY A 98 9.75 2.47 -11.92
C GLY A 98 9.80 3.22 -10.59
N LEU A 99 9.71 2.52 -9.46
CA LEU A 99 9.88 3.09 -8.12
C LEU A 99 11.30 3.65 -7.92
N THR A 100 12.32 2.97 -8.46
CA THR A 100 13.72 3.44 -8.40
C THR A 100 13.88 4.83 -9.01
N GLN A 101 13.20 5.08 -10.14
CA GLN A 101 13.21 6.39 -10.78
C GLN A 101 12.47 7.42 -9.93
N LEU A 102 11.30 7.06 -9.39
CA LEU A 102 10.52 7.96 -8.54
C LEU A 102 11.28 8.36 -7.26
N TYR A 103 12.02 7.44 -6.64
CA TYR A 103 12.88 7.75 -5.49
C TYR A 103 13.94 8.78 -5.86
N ARG A 104 14.64 8.56 -6.98
CA ARG A 104 15.67 9.48 -7.46
C ARG A 104 15.13 10.87 -7.77
N GLU A 105 13.99 10.95 -8.46
CA GLU A 105 13.33 12.23 -8.77
C GLU A 105 12.91 12.97 -7.49
N THR A 106 12.52 12.23 -6.45
CA THR A 106 12.16 12.81 -5.14
C THR A 106 13.40 13.32 -4.41
N GLU A 107 14.51 12.56 -4.41
CA GLU A 107 15.78 12.97 -3.80
C GLU A 107 16.35 14.22 -4.47
N GLU A 108 16.31 14.29 -5.81
CA GLU A 108 16.76 15.46 -6.58
C GLU A 108 15.88 16.69 -6.26
N ALA A 109 14.56 16.52 -6.20
CA ALA A 109 13.65 17.61 -5.85
C ALA A 109 13.77 18.08 -4.39
N GLU A 110 14.03 17.16 -3.45
CA GLU A 110 14.31 17.52 -2.07
C GLU A 110 15.59 18.37 -2.00
N GLN A 111 16.67 17.94 -2.63
CA GLN A 111 17.94 18.66 -2.64
C GLN A 111 17.78 20.09 -3.18
N ASP A 112 17.04 20.27 -4.27
CA ASP A 112 16.73 21.60 -4.80
C ASP A 112 16.02 22.47 -3.75
N VAL A 113 15.05 21.94 -3.00
CA VAL A 113 14.33 22.70 -1.96
C VAL A 113 15.25 23.13 -0.81
N TRP A 114 16.14 22.25 -0.35
CA TRP A 114 17.11 22.59 0.71
C TRP A 114 18.14 23.62 0.24
N ASP A 115 18.53 23.60 -1.04
CA ASP A 115 19.48 24.56 -1.62
C ASP A 115 18.88 25.98 -1.83
N PHE A 116 17.56 26.14 -1.69
CA PHE A 116 16.85 27.43 -1.76
C PHE A 116 16.56 28.07 -0.39
N GLU A 117 16.94 27.46 0.74
CA GLU A 117 16.88 28.16 2.03
C GLU A 117 17.88 29.34 1.99
N PRO A 118 17.41 30.62 2.01
CA PRO A 118 18.33 31.74 2.10
C PRO A 118 19.13 31.58 3.39
N GLN A 119 20.46 31.56 3.27
CA GLN A 119 21.31 31.78 4.43
C GLN A 119 20.92 33.17 4.94
N ASP A 120 20.23 33.21 6.08
CA ASP A 120 20.06 34.46 6.83
C ASP A 120 21.48 34.94 7.13
N ASP A 121 21.97 35.86 6.30
CA ASP A 121 23.16 36.65 6.56
C ASP A 121 22.84 37.47 7.80
N ASP A 122 23.21 36.94 8.97
CA ASP A 122 23.28 37.67 10.23
C ASP A 122 24.32 38.79 10.07
N ASP A 123 23.92 39.90 9.44
CA ASP A 123 24.61 41.19 9.51
C ASP A 123 24.46 41.72 10.95
N GLU A 124 25.37 41.32 11.84
CA GLU A 124 25.57 41.92 13.17
C GLU A 124 26.17 43.35 13.01
N ASP A 125 25.35 44.37 13.27
CA ASP A 125 25.76 45.73 13.69
C ASP A 125 25.57 45.92 15.21
#